data_AF-A0A357J1A5-F1
#
_entry.id   AF-A0A357J1A5-F1
#
_cell.length_a   1.000
_cell.length_b   1.000
_cell.length_c   1.000
_cell.angle_alpha   90.00
_cell.angle_beta   90.00
_cell.angle_gamma   90.00
#
_symmetry.space_group_name_H-M   'P 1'
#
loop_
_entity.id
_entity.type
_entity.pdbx_description
1 polymer ?
#
loop_
_entity_poly.entity_id
_entity_poly.type
_entity_poly.pdbx_seq_one_letter_code
_entity_poly.pdbx_strand_id
1 'polypeptide(L)' 'MITEQKTDYKVKDISQAKWGREEIILAEKEMPGLMALREEYGKDKPLKGARIAGCLHMTIQTA' A
#
# COMPACT_ATOMS: atom_id res chain seq x y z
N MET A 1 17.95 -21.80 17.41
CA MET A 1 18.32 -21.20 16.11
C MET A 1 17.34 -20.06 15.86
N ILE A 2 17.79 -18.81 15.84
CA ILE A 2 16.92 -17.66 15.52
C ILE A 2 17.10 -17.42 14.02
N THR A 3 16.08 -17.72 13.23
CA THR A 3 16.06 -17.42 11.80
C THR A 3 15.85 -15.92 11.60
N GLU A 4 16.84 -15.24 11.04
CA GLU A 4 16.77 -13.83 10.67
C GLU A 4 15.82 -13.69 9.46
N GLN A 5 14.68 -13.02 9.63
CA GLN A 5 13.73 -12.77 8.56
C GLN A 5 14.34 -11.77 7.57
N LYS A 6 14.64 -12.21 6.35
CA LYS A 6 15.04 -11.33 5.25
C LYS A 6 13.84 -10.52 4.79
N THR A 7 13.84 -9.22 5.07
CA THR A 7 12.80 -8.28 4.62
C THR A 7 13.17 -7.68 3.26
N ASP A 8 12.26 -7.78 2.29
CA ASP A 8 12.45 -7.28 0.91
C ASP A 8 12.13 -5.78 0.78
N TYR A 9 12.44 -4.99 1.80
CA TYR A 9 12.20 -3.55 1.82
C TYR A 9 13.34 -2.80 2.50
N LYS A 10 13.54 -1.54 2.11
CA LYS A 10 14.47 -0.61 2.76
C LYS A 10 13.78 0.74 2.93
N VAL A 11 13.40 1.04 4.16
CA VAL A 11 12.73 2.29 4.55
C VAL A 11 13.54 2.99 5.64
N LYS A 12 13.27 4.27 5.86
CA LYS A 12 14.02 5.06 6.85
C LYS A 12 13.81 4.57 8.29
N ASP A 13 12.55 4.30 8.66
CA ASP A 13 12.17 3.90 10.02
C ASP A 13 10.83 3.14 9.99
N ILE A 14 10.85 1.86 10.35
CA ILE A 14 9.67 0.98 10.32
C ILE A 14 8.73 1.21 11.52
N SER A 15 9.20 1.85 12.58
CA SER A 15 8.37 2.10 13.78
C SER A 15 7.20 3.06 13.49
N GLN A 16 7.31 3.86 12.43
CA GLN A 16 6.28 4.80 11.97
C GLN A 16 5.11 4.13 11.24
N ALA A 17 5.14 2.81 11.00
CA ALA A 17 4.12 2.10 10.24
C ALA A 17 2.70 2.27 10.82
N LYS A 18 2.56 2.35 12.15
CA LYS A 18 1.26 2.56 12.79
C LYS A 18 0.67 3.92 12.42
N TRP A 19 1.43 4.99 12.60
CA TRP A 19 1.00 6.34 12.25
C TRP A 19 0.73 6.47 10.74
N GLY A 20 1.62 5.92 9.90
CA GLY A 20 1.40 5.90 8.45
C GLY A 20 0.08 5.21 8.04
N ARG A 21 -0.34 4.14 8.74
CA ARG A 21 -1.63 3.50 8.50
C ARG A 21 -2.82 4.40 8.87
N GLU A 22 -2.71 5.15 9.97
CA GLU A 22 -3.76 6.09 10.39
C GLU A 22 -3.96 7.19 9.35
N GLU A 23 -2.87 7.74 8.80
CA GLU A 23 -2.90 8.74 7.72
C GLU A 23 -3.48 8.18 6.41
N ILE A 24 -3.14 6.93 6.05
CA ILE A 24 -3.71 6.28 4.85
C ILE A 24 -5.23 6.14 4.97
N ILE A 25 -5.74 5.72 6.14
CA ILE A 25 -7.20 5.60 6.37
C ILE A 25 -7.90 6.95 6.22
N LEU A 26 -7.24 8.03 6.61
CA LEU A 26 -7.77 9.38 6.38
C LEU A 26 -7.75 9.73 4.89
N ALA A 27 -6.66 9.48 4.19
CA ALA A 27 -6.52 9.76 2.76
C ALA A 27 -7.51 8.98 1.89
N GLU A 28 -7.88 7.74 2.25
CA GLU A 28 -8.88 6.96 1.53
C GLU A 28 -10.24 7.68 1.45
N LYS A 29 -10.61 8.45 2.48
CA LYS A 29 -11.85 9.25 2.49
C LYS A 29 -11.80 10.40 1.47
N GLU A 30 -10.61 10.92 1.19
CA GLU A 30 -10.35 12.01 0.24
C GLU A 30 -10.07 11.48 -1.18
N MET A 31 -10.04 10.16 -1.39
CA MET A 31 -9.74 9.51 -2.67
C MET A 31 -10.90 8.63 -3.16
N PRO A 32 -12.13 9.17 -3.31
CA PRO A 32 -13.33 8.38 -3.60
C PRO A 32 -13.22 7.61 -4.93
N GLY A 33 -12.51 8.14 -5.93
CA GLY A 33 -12.29 7.46 -7.19
C GLY A 33 -11.52 6.14 -7.05
N LEU A 34 -10.46 6.12 -6.22
CA LEU A 34 -9.70 4.88 -5.97
C LEU A 34 -10.52 3.88 -5.16
N MET A 35 -11.32 4.35 -4.20
CA MET A 35 -12.16 3.48 -3.38
C MET A 35 -13.28 2.84 -4.21
N ALA A 36 -13.90 3.60 -5.12
CA ALA A 36 -14.89 3.07 -6.06
C ALA A 36 -14.29 1.97 -6.96
N LEU A 37 -13.09 2.16 -7.50
CA LEU A 37 -12.40 1.14 -8.29
C LEU A 37 -12.11 -0.14 -7.49
N ARG A 38 -11.74 -0.01 -6.21
CA ARG A 38 -11.53 -1.17 -5.32
C ARG A 38 -12.85 -1.93 -5.07
N GLU A 39 -13.95 -1.23 -4.89
CA GLU A 39 -15.28 -1.83 -4.69
C GLU A 39 -15.77 -2.56 -5.94
N GLU A 40 -15.66 -1.91 -7.11
CA GLU A 40 -16.13 -2.44 -8.39
C GLU A 40 -15.33 -3.67 -8.83
N TYR A 41 -14.00 -3.59 -8.83
CA TYR A 41 -13.13 -4.62 -9.43
C TYR A 41 -12.49 -5.58 -8.42
N GLY A 42 -12.70 -5.38 -7.11
CA GLY A 42 -12.07 -6.16 -6.06
C GLY A 42 -12.40 -7.67 -6.10
N LYS A 43 -13.63 -8.01 -6.54
CA LYS A 43 -14.08 -9.40 -6.68
C LYS A 43 -13.50 -10.07 -7.92
N ASP A 44 -13.43 -9.34 -9.02
CA ASP A 44 -12.99 -9.86 -10.33
C ASP A 44 -11.47 -10.06 -10.41
N LYS A 45 -10.73 -9.34 -9.56
CA LYS A 45 -9.25 -9.40 -9.48
C LYS A 45 -8.59 -9.26 -10.86
N PRO A 46 -8.87 -8.19 -11.64
CA PRO A 46 -8.41 -8.06 -13.02
C PRO A 46 -6.88 -8.03 -13.17
N LEU A 47 -6.17 -7.68 -12.10
CA LEU A 47 -4.70 -7.63 -12.07
C LEU A 47 -4.05 -8.94 -11.59
N LYS A 48 -4.81 -10.03 -11.45
CA LYS A 48 -4.26 -11.32 -11.00
C LYS A 48 -3.16 -11.79 -11.96
N GLY A 49 -1.94 -11.93 -11.43
CA GLY A 49 -0.75 -12.35 -12.18
C GLY A 49 0.07 -11.22 -12.79
N ALA A 50 -0.41 -9.97 -12.74
CA ALA A 50 0.38 -8.82 -13.14
C ALA A 50 1.56 -8.56 -12.18
N ARG A 51 2.69 -8.11 -12.71
CA ARG A 51 3.86 -7.65 -11.94
C ARG A 51 4.09 -6.17 -12.25
N ILE A 52 3.79 -5.30 -11.29
CA ILE A 52 3.79 -3.85 -11.47
C ILE A 52 4.96 -3.27 -10.69
N ALA A 53 5.88 -2.60 -11.39
CA ALA A 53 6.95 -1.81 -10.77
C ALA A 53 6.56 -0.33 -10.83
N GLY A 54 6.60 0.36 -9.69
CA GLY A 54 6.26 1.77 -9.57
C GLY A 54 7.48 2.63 -9.22
N CYS A 55 7.60 3.78 -9.87
CA CYS A 55 8.57 4.83 -9.54
C CYS A 55 7.79 6.15 -9.41
N LEU A 56 7.08 6.29 -8.30
CA LEU A 56 6.31 7.47 -7.94
C LEU A 56 6.85 8.01 -6.61
N HIS A 57 6.45 9.23 -6.27
CA HIS A 57 6.74 9.77 -4.94
C HIS A 57 6.06 8.89 -3.87
N MET A 58 6.84 8.36 -2.93
CA MET A 58 6.33 7.42 -1.94
C MET A 58 5.63 8.15 -0.78
N THR A 59 4.48 8.76 -1.09
CA THR A 59 3.64 9.54 -0.18
C THR A 59 2.44 8.75 0.33
N ILE A 60 1.67 9.32 1.27
CA ILE A 60 0.44 8.73 1.81
C ILE A 60 -0.57 8.40 0.71
N GLN A 61 -0.69 9.25 -0.31
CA GLN A 61 -1.65 9.09 -1.41
C GLN A 61 -1.29 7.95 -2.37
N THR A 62 -0.03 7.49 -2.36
CA THR A 62 0.40 6.38 -3.22
C THR A 62 0.22 5.02 -2.53
N ALA A 63 0.04 5.00 -1.20
CA ALA A 63 -0.10 3.78 -0.39
C ALA A 63 -1.54 3.24 -0.38
#